data_AF-A0A7C1YPG8-F1
#
_entry.id   AF-A0A7C1YPG8-F1
#
_cell.length_a   1.000
_cell.length_b   1.000
_cell.length_c   1.000
_cell.angle_alpha   90.00
_cell.angle_beta   90.00
_cell.angle_gamma   90.00
#
_symmetry.space_group_name_H-M   'P 1'
#
loop_
_entity.id
_entity.type
_entity.pdbx_description
1 polymer ?
#
loop_
_entity_poly.entity_id
_entity_poly.type
_entity_poly.pdbx_seq_one_letter_code
_entity_poly.pdbx_strand_id
1 'polypeptide(L)'
;MHLAGTYLAGAALTPVGRASRQKEKQPNIVLIMADDMGYSDIGCYGGEIETPNLDRLAARGLRFTQFYNTARCCPTRASLLTGLYPHQAETQMFGYKFAENRIENFSQWRKQSGRSSSQGLAWAN
;
A
#
# COMPACT_ATOMS: atom_id res chain seq x y z
N MET A 1 -12.00 60.86 48.75
CA MET A 1 -11.84 59.53 49.36
C MET A 1 -12.14 58.50 48.28
N HIS A 2 -11.14 57.67 47.94
CA HIS A 2 -11.18 56.39 47.21
C HIS A 2 -11.92 56.28 45.84
N LEU A 3 -11.42 55.63 44.79
CA LEU A 3 -10.16 54.94 44.48
C LEU A 3 -10.15 54.73 42.94
N ALA A 4 -8.97 54.85 42.33
CA ALA A 4 -8.69 54.41 40.97
C ALA A 4 -8.80 52.87 40.86
N GLY A 5 -9.23 52.37 39.71
CA GLY A 5 -9.35 50.92 39.46
C GLY A 5 -9.14 50.57 37.99
N THR A 6 -7.90 50.72 37.52
CA THR A 6 -7.39 50.09 36.30
C THR A 6 -7.41 48.57 36.43
N TYR A 7 -8.06 47.87 35.50
CA TYR A 7 -7.88 46.43 35.31
C TYR A 7 -7.46 46.18 33.86
N LEU A 8 -6.14 46.12 33.64
CA LEU A 8 -5.54 45.48 32.47
C LEU A 8 -5.46 43.98 32.77
N ALA A 9 -6.43 43.21 32.30
CA ALA A 9 -6.35 41.75 32.29
C ALA A 9 -5.46 41.31 31.12
N GLY A 10 -4.17 41.12 31.40
CA GLY A 10 -3.24 40.51 30.45
C GLY A 10 -3.59 39.05 30.22
N ALA A 11 -4.15 38.73 29.05
CA ALA A 11 -4.32 37.37 28.59
C ALA A 11 -2.95 36.77 28.27
N ALA A 12 -2.39 35.99 29.21
CA ALA A 12 -1.19 35.20 28.97
C ALA A 12 -1.49 34.12 27.92
N LEU A 13 -1.01 34.34 26.70
CA LEU A 13 -0.97 33.33 25.64
C LEU A 13 0.03 32.24 26.06
N THR A 14 -0.45 31.16 26.69
CA THR A 14 0.34 29.94 26.84
C THR A 14 0.62 29.35 25.46
N PRO A 15 1.89 29.18 25.05
CA PRO A 15 2.20 28.45 23.82
C PRO A 15 1.82 26.99 24.05
N VAL A 16 0.75 26.54 23.38
CA VAL A 16 0.45 25.10 23.24
C VAL A 16 1.66 24.49 22.54
N GLY A 17 2.49 23.79 23.31
CA GLY A 17 3.63 23.06 22.80
C GLY A 17 3.18 22.15 21.68
N ARG A 18 3.67 22.41 20.46
CA ARG A 18 3.41 21.57 19.29
C ARG A 18 4.06 20.22 19.58
N ALA A 19 3.27 19.25 20.01
CA ALA A 19 3.75 17.90 20.23
C ALA A 19 4.45 17.43 18.96
N SER A 20 5.76 17.18 19.05
CA SER A 20 6.52 16.60 17.95
C SER A 20 5.91 15.23 17.70
N ARG A 21 5.21 15.09 16.57
CA ARG A 21 4.68 13.80 16.14
C ARG A 21 5.90 12.91 15.92
N GLN A 22 6.20 12.06 16.89
CA GLN A 22 7.19 11.00 16.75
C GLN A 22 6.87 10.31 15.43
N LYS A 23 7.83 10.35 14.51
CA LYS A 23 7.69 9.76 13.18
C LYS A 23 7.61 8.25 13.40
N GLU A 24 6.38 7.74 13.56
CA GLU A 24 6.16 6.30 13.70
C GLU A 24 6.95 5.59 12.61
N LYS A 25 7.75 4.60 13.01
CA LYS A 25 8.63 3.89 12.10
C LYS A 25 7.76 3.17 11.08
N GLN A 26 7.69 3.73 9.88
CA GLN A 26 6.83 3.20 8.83
C GLN A 26 7.30 1.78 8.48
N PRO A 27 6.40 0.78 8.44
CA PRO A 27 6.77 -0.57 8.09
C PRO A 27 7.20 -0.63 6.63
N ASN A 28 8.21 -1.45 6.32
CA ASN A 28 8.56 -1.76 4.93
C ASN A 28 7.54 -2.77 4.39
N ILE A 29 7.03 -2.51 3.19
CA ILE A 29 6.07 -3.39 2.52
C ILE A 29 6.82 -4.06 1.37
N VAL A 30 6.86 -5.39 1.38
CA VAL A 30 7.44 -6.20 0.31
C VAL A 30 6.31 -6.99 -0.35
N LEU A 31 6.10 -6.76 -1.66
CA LEU A 31 5.15 -7.50 -2.47
C LEU A 31 5.92 -8.51 -3.32
N ILE A 32 5.65 -9.80 -3.10
CA ILE A 32 6.21 -10.90 -3.88
C ILE A 32 5.08 -11.49 -4.72
N MET A 33 5.29 -11.59 -6.03
CA MET A 33 4.33 -12.15 -6.98
C MET A 33 5.04 -13.18 -7.84
N ALA A 34 4.56 -14.42 -7.81
CA ALA A 34 5.03 -15.49 -8.70
C ALA A 34 4.18 -15.51 -9.98
N ASP A 35 4.81 -15.75 -11.13
CA ASP A 35 4.12 -15.92 -12.41
C ASP A 35 3.76 -17.40 -12.62
N ASP A 36 2.58 -17.65 -13.17
CA ASP A 36 2.04 -18.99 -13.50
C ASP A 36 2.05 -20.04 -12.36
N MET A 37 2.14 -19.62 -11.09
CA MET A 37 2.06 -20.51 -9.93
C MET A 37 0.61 -20.93 -9.64
N GLY A 38 0.36 -22.23 -9.62
CA GLY A 38 -0.90 -22.85 -9.28
C GLY A 38 -1.21 -22.81 -7.78
N TYR A 39 -2.50 -22.86 -7.43
CA TYR A 39 -2.95 -22.87 -6.04
C TYR A 39 -2.41 -24.07 -5.24
N SER A 40 -2.31 -25.23 -5.90
CA SER A 40 -1.81 -26.48 -5.31
C SER A 40 -0.29 -26.65 -5.43
N ASP A 41 0.46 -25.65 -5.87
CA ASP A 41 1.93 -25.79 -5.99
C ASP A 41 2.66 -25.55 -4.66
N ILE A 42 2.02 -24.87 -3.71
CA ILE A 42 2.63 -24.50 -2.42
C ILE A 42 2.24 -25.52 -1.36
N GLY A 43 3.22 -26.00 -0.60
CA GLY A 43 3.04 -27.02 0.45
C GLY A 43 1.95 -26.67 1.45
N CYS A 44 1.85 -25.41 1.88
CA CYS A 44 0.80 -25.00 2.83
C CYS A 44 -0.63 -25.20 2.31
N TYR A 45 -0.88 -25.19 0.99
CA TYR A 45 -2.20 -25.46 0.40
C TYR A 45 -2.42 -26.94 0.03
N GLY A 46 -1.50 -27.83 0.39
CA GLY A 46 -1.56 -29.27 0.09
C GLY A 46 -0.79 -29.66 -1.17
N GLY A 47 0.14 -28.82 -1.63
CA GLY A 47 1.03 -29.14 -2.74
C GLY A 47 2.11 -30.16 -2.40
N GLU A 48 2.61 -30.84 -3.42
CA GLU A 48 3.68 -31.84 -3.30
C GLU A 48 5.09 -31.22 -3.25
N ILE A 49 5.22 -29.95 -3.67
CA ILE A 49 6.51 -29.25 -3.71
C ILE A 49 6.84 -28.71 -2.32
N GLU A 50 8.05 -29.01 -1.84
CA GLU A 50 8.56 -28.48 -0.58
C GLU A 50 8.82 -26.97 -0.68
N THR A 51 8.00 -26.17 0.00
CA THR A 51 8.12 -24.70 0.01
C THR A 51 8.36 -24.13 1.41
N PRO A 52 9.44 -24.52 2.13
CA PRO A 52 9.59 -24.26 3.56
C PRO A 52 9.60 -22.78 3.94
N ASN A 53 10.07 -21.90 3.05
CA ASN A 53 10.04 -20.46 3.28
C ASN A 53 8.62 -19.87 3.20
N LEU A 54 7.81 -20.32 2.24
CA LEU A 54 6.42 -19.89 2.08
C LEU A 54 5.55 -20.47 3.20
N ASP A 55 5.80 -21.72 3.58
CA ASP A 55 5.07 -22.39 4.66
C ASP A 55 5.31 -21.70 6.01
N ARG A 56 6.56 -21.29 6.26
CA ARG A 56 6.90 -20.49 7.45
C ARG A 56 6.24 -19.10 7.44
N LEU A 57 6.09 -18.47 6.27
CA LEU A 57 5.37 -17.19 6.14
C LEU A 57 3.88 -17.39 6.41
N ALA A 58 3.28 -18.45 5.87
CA ALA A 58 1.87 -18.79 6.09
C ALA A 58 1.58 -19.11 7.56
N ALA A 59 2.47 -19.85 8.25
CA ALA A 59 2.31 -20.21 9.66
C ALA A 59 2.44 -19.02 10.63
N ARG A 60 3.18 -17.96 10.23
CA ARG A 60 3.42 -16.76 11.04
C ARG A 60 2.56 -15.56 10.64
N GLY A 61 1.69 -15.73 9.65
CA GLY A 61 0.95 -14.65 9.03
C GLY A 61 -0.52 -15.02 8.79
N LEU A 62 -1.11 -14.37 7.81
CA LEU A 62 -2.46 -14.66 7.33
C LEU A 62 -2.38 -15.40 6.00
N ARG A 63 -3.25 -16.39 5.84
CA ARG A 63 -3.36 -17.21 4.63
C ARG A 63 -4.76 -17.10 4.05
N PHE A 64 -4.85 -16.82 2.76
CA PHE A 64 -6.13 -16.66 2.06
C PHE A 64 -6.49 -17.94 1.31
N THR A 65 -7.61 -18.57 1.65
CA THR A 65 -8.11 -19.73 0.91
C THR A 65 -8.88 -19.34 -0.35
N GLN A 66 -9.30 -18.07 -0.45
CA GLN A 66 -10.12 -17.52 -1.53
C GLN A 66 -9.46 -16.25 -2.08
N PHE A 67 -8.40 -16.41 -2.87
CA PHE A 67 -7.72 -15.31 -3.56
C PHE A 67 -7.87 -15.50 -5.08
N TYR A 68 -8.51 -14.55 -5.75
CA TYR A 68 -8.81 -14.63 -7.18
C TYR A 68 -7.95 -13.65 -7.98
N ASN A 69 -7.40 -14.14 -9.08
CA ASN A 69 -6.69 -13.32 -10.07
C ASN A 69 -7.58 -13.09 -11.32
N THR A 70 -7.04 -12.43 -12.32
CA THR A 70 -7.78 -12.09 -13.55
C THR A 70 -7.53 -13.13 -14.66
N ALA A 71 -7.10 -14.34 -14.30
CA ALA A 71 -6.72 -15.46 -15.18
C ALA A 71 -5.62 -15.18 -16.23
N ARG A 72 -5.01 -13.99 -16.23
CA ARG A 72 -3.95 -13.58 -17.16
C ARG A 72 -2.95 -12.66 -16.45
N CYS A 73 -1.67 -12.81 -16.79
CA CYS A 73 -0.56 -12.12 -16.12
C CYS A 73 -0.65 -10.59 -16.21
N CYS A 74 -0.89 -10.03 -17.41
CA CYS A 74 -0.98 -8.58 -17.64
C CYS A 74 -2.11 -7.90 -16.85
N PRO A 75 -3.39 -8.31 -16.97
CA PRO A 75 -4.47 -7.68 -16.22
C PRO A 75 -4.40 -7.95 -14.71
N THR A 76 -3.80 -9.06 -14.26
CA THR A 76 -3.60 -9.33 -12.83
C THR A 76 -2.59 -8.35 -12.24
N ARG A 77 -1.44 -8.16 -12.91
CA ARG A 77 -0.43 -7.17 -12.51
C ARG A 77 -0.99 -5.75 -12.51
N ALA A 78 -1.73 -5.39 -13.57
CA ALA A 78 -2.32 -4.06 -13.68
C ALA A 78 -3.32 -3.80 -12.55
N SER A 79 -4.22 -4.75 -12.27
CA SER A 79 -5.20 -4.64 -11.18
C SER A 79 -4.52 -4.56 -9.81
N LEU A 80 -3.48 -5.36 -9.58
CA LEU A 80 -2.71 -5.38 -8.32
C LEU A 80 -1.98 -4.06 -8.04
N LEU A 81 -1.41 -3.43 -9.07
CA LEU A 81 -0.64 -2.19 -8.92
C LEU A 81 -1.50 -0.92 -8.90
N THR A 82 -2.67 -0.96 -9.54
CA THR A 82 -3.60 0.18 -9.62
C THR A 82 -4.72 0.14 -8.59
N GLY A 83 -5.03 -1.05 -8.04
CA GLY A 83 -6.18 -1.26 -7.18
C GLY A 83 -7.52 -1.23 -7.92
N LEU A 84 -7.51 -1.31 -9.24
CA LEU A 84 -8.69 -1.24 -10.09
C LEU A 84 -9.07 -2.60 -10.65
N TYR A 85 -10.33 -2.74 -11.08
CA TYR A 85 -10.74 -3.90 -11.85
C TYR A 85 -10.08 -3.92 -13.25
N PRO A 86 -9.91 -5.09 -13.89
CA PRO A 86 -9.26 -5.23 -15.19
C PRO A 86 -9.82 -4.29 -16.26
N HIS A 87 -11.14 -4.15 -16.33
CA HIS A 87 -11.81 -3.27 -17.29
C HIS A 87 -11.46 -1.78 -17.13
N GLN A 88 -10.97 -1.37 -15.96
CA GLN A 88 -10.49 -0.01 -15.68
C GLN A 88 -8.96 0.07 -15.79
N ALA A 89 -8.26 -1.00 -15.43
CA ALA A 89 -6.80 -1.07 -15.44
C ALA A 89 -6.22 -1.25 -16.86
N GLU A 90 -6.88 -2.01 -17.73
CA GLU A 90 -6.48 -2.22 -19.13
C GLU A 90 -6.51 -0.92 -19.94
N THR A 91 -7.52 -0.07 -19.67
CA THR A 91 -7.62 1.29 -20.19
C THR A 91 -6.34 2.10 -19.87
N GLN A 92 -5.74 1.88 -18.70
CA GLN A 92 -4.52 2.57 -18.28
C GLN A 92 -3.23 1.92 -18.77
N MET A 93 -3.20 0.60 -18.90
CA MET A 93 -2.01 -0.19 -19.28
C MET A 93 -1.74 -0.15 -20.79
N PHE A 94 -2.78 -0.06 -21.63
CA PHE A 94 -2.67 -0.04 -23.10
C PHE A 94 -2.84 1.35 -23.72
N GLY A 95 -2.78 2.43 -22.93
CA GLY A 95 -2.74 3.80 -23.45
C GLY A 95 -4.07 4.39 -23.93
N TYR A 96 -5.21 3.73 -23.65
CA TYR A 96 -6.52 4.34 -23.88
C TYR A 96 -6.86 5.30 -22.73
N LYS A 97 -6.41 6.55 -22.83
CA LYS A 97 -6.79 7.59 -21.85
C LYS A 97 -8.30 7.85 -21.89
N PHE A 98 -9.04 7.32 -20.92
CA PHE A 98 -10.33 7.90 -20.51
C PHE A 98 -10.15 8.69 -19.23
N ALA A 99 -10.47 9.97 -19.34
CA ALA A 99 -10.73 10.95 -18.30
C ALA A 99 -9.69 11.06 -17.17
N GLU A 100 -8.91 12.12 -17.30
CA GLU A 100 -8.19 12.89 -16.31
C GLU A 100 -8.98 13.11 -15.02
N ASN A 101 -9.07 12.11 -14.14
CA ASN A 101 -9.53 12.27 -12.76
C ASN A 101 -9.01 11.13 -11.87
N ARG A 102 -7.86 11.40 -11.24
CA ARG A 102 -7.44 10.90 -9.91
C ARG A 102 -7.49 9.38 -9.71
N ILE A 103 -6.48 8.65 -10.20
CA ILE A 103 -6.18 7.31 -9.67
C ILE A 103 -4.75 7.26 -9.14
N GLU A 104 -4.66 7.17 -7.81
CA GLU A 104 -3.43 6.98 -7.05
C GLU A 104 -2.95 5.54 -7.26
N ASN A 105 -2.16 5.28 -8.31
CA ASN A 105 -1.48 3.98 -8.41
C ASN A 105 -0.48 3.80 -7.26
N PHE A 106 -0.10 2.56 -6.94
CA PHE A 106 0.81 2.27 -5.83
C PHE A 106 2.13 3.06 -5.91
N SER A 107 2.60 3.40 -7.12
CA SER A 107 3.77 4.26 -7.32
C SER A 107 3.53 5.71 -6.87
N GLN A 108 2.36 6.27 -7.16
CA GLN A 108 1.93 7.60 -6.72
C GLN A 108 1.74 7.65 -5.19
N TRP A 109 1.04 6.67 -4.60
CA TRP A 109 0.92 6.55 -3.14
C TRP A 109 2.29 6.48 -2.45
N ARG A 110 3.26 5.75 -3.02
CA ARG A 110 4.64 5.68 -2.49
C ARG A 110 5.38 7.00 -2.55
N LYS A 111 5.27 7.74 -3.65
CA LYS A 111 5.87 9.08 -3.79
C LYS A 111 5.26 10.07 -2.79
N GLN A 112 3.95 10.02 -2.61
CA GLN A 112 3.23 10.87 -1.65
C GLN A 112 3.53 10.49 -0.18
N SER A 113 3.82 9.22 0.10
CA SER A 113 4.20 8.73 1.44
C SER A 113 5.70 8.81 1.76
N GLY A 114 6.54 9.26 0.81
CA GLY A 114 7.98 9.45 1.02
C GLY A 114 8.80 8.15 1.08
N ARG A 115 8.38 7.09 0.38
CA ARG A 115 9.01 5.75 0.41
C ARG A 115 9.97 5.51 -0.77
N SER A 116 11.15 4.95 -0.52
CA SER A 116 12.10 4.51 -1.55
C SER A 116 11.68 3.18 -2.20
N SER A 117 12.12 2.89 -3.43
CA SER A 117 11.84 1.61 -4.10
C SER A 117 12.96 1.10 -4.99
N SER A 118 13.11 -0.22 -5.00
CA SER A 118 13.72 -1.00 -6.06
C SER A 118 12.63 -1.88 -6.69
N GLN A 119 12.66 -2.04 -8.02
CA GLN A 119 11.83 -3.00 -8.74
C GLN A 119 12.76 -4.03 -9.37
N GLY A 120 12.64 -5.30 -8.98
CA GLY A 120 13.16 -6.43 -9.77
C GLY A 120 12.00 -6.98 -10.58
N LEU A 121 11.97 -6.75 -11.89
CA LEU A 121 10.84 -7.10 -12.76
C LEU A 121 11.32 -7.86 -14.00
N ALA A 122 10.70 -9.01 -14.26
CA ALA A 122 10.48 -9.50 -15.61
C ALA A 122 9.23 -8.80 -16.15
N TRP A 123 9.41 -7.90 -17.13
CA TRP A 123 8.28 -7.30 -17.83
C TRP A 123 7.73 -8.31 -18.83
N ALA A 124 6.41 -8.30 -18.98
CA ALA A 124 5.59 -9.15 -19.85
C ALA A 124 6.38 -9.78 -21.03
N ASN A 125 6.42 -11.12 -21.07
CA ASN A 125 6.77 -11.86 -22.28
C ASN A 125 5.79 -11.54 -23.41
#